data_AF-A0A3B6MNG2-F1
#
_entry.id   AF-A0A3B6MNG2-F1
#
_cell.length_a   1.000
_cell.length_b   1.000
_cell.length_c   1.000
_cell.angle_alpha   90.00
_cell.angle_beta   90.00
_cell.angle_gamma   90.00
#
_symmetry.space_group_name_H-M   'P 1'
#
loop_
_entity.id
_entity.type
_entity.pdbx_description
1 polymer ?
#
loop_
_entity_poly.entity_id
_entity_poly.type
_entity_poly.pdbx_seq_one_letter_code
_entity_poly.pdbx_strand_id
1 'polypeptide(L)'
;MANSRGRDVSIDALTSKLESKIYYHRDAAVEYLDIKTIVDKVVEEKNKLLAENTEFLNTIDKVVEEKEKLQHDHEVINELVAPMEKQLEMVKKELEEVKYEHVAAKEELAVAKEQLAQKNKELKVLRKKLQESEAMHTQHEQQIGSASEPARSKMQVTRLSHTRAILLQGSSDNDIDRHRCKKQRSYPQVPNNPTAGQHSGRDDDQEVVRQKLIKRFSEIDAGQSIGIKKMGKLNEKPFRDACAVKLAPKYAGAKSSELYALWQELLDSPNWEPFKSVIVDGNHQEEVIDVDDDKLQGLKLSWGEGPYNAVISALVERKEYNTDGTGDAFDLWNYKEGRKATLGECVDCILDNVKKLKRVHLTYRSRRTMCAATASMHDPVKDLSAASNE
;
A
#
# COMPACT_ATOMS: atom_id res chain seq x y z
N MET A 1 82.49 48.63 51.44
CA MET A 1 81.01 48.54 51.31
C MET A 1 80.53 47.90 49.99
N ALA A 2 81.37 47.20 49.20
CA ALA A 2 80.96 46.63 47.90
C ALA A 2 80.43 45.18 47.95
N ASN A 3 80.51 44.48 49.09
CA ASN A 3 80.27 43.03 49.19
C ASN A 3 78.90 42.62 49.77
N SER A 4 77.99 43.58 49.96
CA SER A 4 76.58 43.34 50.33
C SER A 4 75.68 43.28 49.10
N ARG A 5 75.83 44.24 48.17
CA ARG A 5 75.07 44.30 46.90
C ARG A 5 75.17 43.03 46.05
N GLY A 6 76.33 42.36 45.98
CA GLY A 6 76.49 41.12 45.21
C GLY A 6 75.83 39.89 45.86
N ARG A 7 75.66 39.89 47.18
CA ARG A 7 74.96 38.81 47.92
C ARG A 7 73.44 38.97 47.82
N ASP A 8 72.94 40.20 47.90
CA ASP A 8 71.51 40.48 47.76
C ASP A 8 71.01 40.07 46.37
N VAL A 9 71.76 40.39 45.30
CA VAL A 9 71.43 39.97 43.91
C VAL A 9 71.38 38.44 43.75
N SER A 10 72.24 37.70 44.45
CA SER A 10 72.23 36.22 44.41
C SER A 10 71.05 35.62 45.17
N ILE A 11 70.58 36.27 46.24
CA ILE A 11 69.42 35.85 47.03
C ILE A 11 68.12 36.15 46.26
N ASP A 12 68.04 37.30 45.62
CA ASP A 12 66.89 37.68 44.77
C ASP A 12 66.73 36.71 43.58
N ALA A 13 67.84 36.31 42.95
CA ALA A 13 67.82 35.33 41.87
C ALA A 13 67.32 33.94 42.32
N LEU A 14 67.75 33.47 43.50
CA LEU A 14 67.28 32.22 44.08
C LEU A 14 65.80 32.29 44.48
N THR A 15 65.37 33.43 45.02
CA THR A 15 63.98 33.69 45.42
C THR A 15 63.07 33.66 44.20
N SER A 16 63.42 34.39 43.14
CA SER A 16 62.67 34.41 41.88
C SER A 16 62.56 33.01 41.23
N LYS A 17 63.64 32.20 41.29
CA LYS A 17 63.63 30.82 40.81
C LYS A 17 62.72 29.91 41.63
N LEU A 18 62.72 30.07 42.96
CA LEU A 18 61.83 29.33 43.86
C LEU A 18 60.37 29.70 43.63
N GLU A 19 60.07 31.00 43.51
CA GLU A 19 58.73 31.53 43.21
C GLU A 19 58.20 30.99 41.88
N SER A 20 59.02 31.03 40.83
CA SER A 20 58.67 30.46 39.52
C SER A 20 58.34 28.97 39.64
N LYS A 21 59.15 28.20 40.39
CA LYS A 21 58.91 26.76 40.57
C LYS A 21 57.65 26.47 41.39
N ILE A 22 57.37 27.27 42.42
CA ILE A 22 56.12 27.18 43.17
C ILE A 22 54.92 27.48 42.26
N TYR A 23 55.03 28.49 41.40
CA TYR A 23 54.01 28.81 40.41
C TYR A 23 53.75 27.62 39.47
N TYR A 24 54.79 27.05 38.86
CA TYR A 24 54.64 25.88 37.97
C TYR A 24 53.99 24.68 38.67
N HIS A 25 54.36 24.38 39.92
CA HIS A 25 53.76 23.27 40.64
C HIS A 25 52.30 23.53 41.04
N ARG A 26 51.92 24.78 41.32
CA ARG A 26 50.51 25.15 41.55
C ARG A 26 49.69 25.01 40.27
N ASP A 27 50.22 25.48 39.15
CA ASP A 27 49.59 25.38 37.83
C ASP A 27 49.37 23.92 37.43
N ALA A 28 50.41 23.09 37.50
CA ALA A 28 50.32 21.65 37.25
C ALA A 28 49.34 20.92 38.19
N ALA A 29 49.19 21.37 39.43
CA ALA A 29 48.21 20.80 40.36
C ALA A 29 46.77 21.14 39.96
N VAL A 30 46.52 22.33 39.42
CA VAL A 30 45.20 22.71 38.87
C VAL A 30 44.89 21.87 37.64
N GLU A 31 45.82 21.76 36.69
CA GLU A 31 45.64 20.92 35.50
C GLU A 31 45.38 19.46 35.87
N TYR A 32 46.10 18.92 36.85
CA TYR A 32 45.87 17.57 37.36
C TYR A 32 44.43 17.39 37.89
N LEU A 33 43.90 18.36 38.63
CA LEU A 33 42.53 18.30 39.15
C LEU A 33 41.48 18.37 38.04
N ASP A 34 41.72 19.20 37.02
CA ASP A 34 40.84 19.28 35.85
C ASP A 34 40.84 17.96 35.07
N ILE A 35 42.02 17.39 34.80
CA ILE A 35 42.17 16.09 34.13
C ILE A 35 41.50 15.00 34.96
N LYS A 36 41.73 14.97 36.29
CA LYS A 36 41.11 13.99 37.18
C LYS A 36 39.58 14.06 37.10
N THR A 37 39.02 15.27 37.11
CA THR A 37 37.56 15.49 36.99
C THR A 37 37.02 14.99 35.65
N ILE A 38 37.76 15.18 34.56
CA ILE A 38 37.38 14.66 33.24
C ILE A 38 37.46 13.13 33.23
N VAL A 39 38.51 12.54 33.77
CA VAL A 39 38.68 11.08 33.86
C VAL A 39 37.56 10.45 34.68
N ASP A 40 37.20 11.04 35.83
CA ASP A 40 36.10 10.56 36.67
C ASP A 40 34.77 10.54 35.88
N LYS A 41 34.48 11.58 35.09
CA LYS A 41 33.29 11.64 34.21
C LYS A 41 33.32 10.56 33.12
N VAL A 42 34.47 10.34 32.48
CA VAL A 42 34.62 9.31 31.44
C VAL A 42 34.42 7.91 32.02
N VAL A 43 34.89 7.66 33.23
CA VAL A 43 34.68 6.38 33.93
C VAL A 43 33.19 6.17 34.23
N GLU A 44 32.48 7.21 34.66
CA GLU A 44 31.03 7.15 34.90
C GLU A 44 30.25 6.85 33.61
N GLU A 45 30.56 7.55 32.51
CA GLU A 45 29.97 7.30 31.19
C GLU A 45 30.25 5.88 30.69
N LYS A 46 31.49 5.38 30.86
CA LYS A 46 31.85 4.00 30.52
C LYS A 46 31.01 3.00 31.31
N ASN A 47 30.84 3.20 32.61
CA ASN A 47 30.05 2.28 33.44
C ASN A 47 28.56 2.30 33.06
N LYS A 48 28.04 3.47 32.71
CA LYS A 48 26.67 3.60 32.19
C LYS A 48 26.48 2.82 30.88
N LEU A 49 27.40 2.98 29.92
CA LEU A 49 27.37 2.23 28.66
C LEU A 49 27.50 0.72 28.88
N LEU A 50 28.31 0.30 29.85
CA LEU A 50 28.41 -1.12 30.21
C LEU A 50 27.08 -1.68 30.75
N ALA A 51 26.39 -0.93 31.61
CA ALA A 51 25.08 -1.34 32.13
C ALA A 51 24.02 -1.42 31.01
N GLU A 52 23.95 -0.41 30.14
CA GLU A 52 23.06 -0.40 28.97
C GLU A 52 23.35 -1.59 28.04
N ASN A 53 24.63 -1.92 27.82
CA ASN A 53 25.01 -3.08 27.02
C ASN A 53 24.58 -4.41 27.65
N THR A 54 24.65 -4.54 28.98
CA THR A 54 24.13 -5.72 29.70
C THR A 54 22.61 -5.85 29.57
N GLU A 55 21.86 -4.75 29.70
CA GLU A 55 20.41 -4.76 29.50
C GLU A 55 20.01 -5.13 28.07
N PHE A 56 20.77 -4.63 27.09
CA PHE A 56 20.58 -4.97 25.68
C PHE A 56 20.81 -6.47 25.42
N LEU A 57 21.87 -7.05 25.99
CA LEU A 57 22.14 -8.49 25.87
C LEU A 57 21.03 -9.34 26.50
N ASN A 58 20.54 -8.98 27.70
CA ASN A 58 19.41 -9.67 28.32
C ASN A 58 18.12 -9.59 27.47
N THR A 59 17.95 -8.50 26.72
CA THR A 59 16.81 -8.35 25.79
C THR A 59 16.97 -9.24 24.57
N ILE A 60 18.19 -9.34 24.03
CA ILE A 60 18.51 -10.27 22.93
C ILE A 60 18.21 -11.70 23.36
N ASP A 61 18.65 -12.13 24.55
CA ASP A 61 18.42 -13.49 25.04
C ASP A 61 16.93 -13.84 25.10
N LYS A 62 16.08 -12.93 25.62
CA LYS A 62 14.63 -13.11 25.62
C LYS A 62 14.03 -13.24 24.22
N VAL A 63 14.50 -12.41 23.28
CA VAL A 63 14.03 -12.47 21.87
C VAL A 63 14.46 -13.78 21.20
N VAL A 64 15.66 -14.28 21.52
CA VAL A 64 16.15 -15.57 21.02
C VAL A 64 15.28 -16.71 21.57
N GLU A 65 14.98 -16.72 22.87
CA GLU A 65 14.08 -17.72 23.45
C GLU A 65 12.66 -17.68 22.85
N GLU A 66 12.10 -16.49 22.61
CA GLU A 66 10.80 -16.33 21.96
C GLU A 66 10.82 -16.83 20.51
N LYS A 67 11.92 -16.55 19.77
CA LYS A 67 12.11 -17.04 18.41
C LYS A 67 12.14 -18.57 18.37
N GLU A 68 12.86 -19.22 19.28
CA GLU A 68 12.93 -20.68 19.36
C GLU A 68 11.57 -21.31 19.64
N LYS A 69 10.78 -20.71 20.55
CA LYS A 69 9.40 -21.14 20.82
C LYS A 69 8.52 -21.02 19.58
N LEU A 70 8.58 -19.88 18.89
CA LEU A 70 7.80 -19.67 17.65
C LEU A 70 8.22 -20.61 16.52
N GLN A 71 9.51 -20.92 16.41
CA GLN A 71 9.99 -21.90 15.43
C GLN A 71 9.45 -23.29 15.75
N HIS A 72 9.45 -23.70 17.02
CA HIS A 72 8.85 -24.95 17.43
C HIS A 72 7.34 -25.01 17.14
N ASP A 73 6.59 -23.95 17.48
CA ASP A 73 5.16 -23.87 17.18
C ASP A 73 4.88 -23.95 15.67
N HIS A 74 5.71 -23.30 14.85
CA HIS A 74 5.59 -23.36 13.39
C HIS A 74 5.82 -24.78 12.85
N GLU A 75 6.82 -25.50 13.37
CA GLU A 75 7.10 -26.90 13.01
C GLU A 75 5.88 -27.78 13.34
N VAL A 76 5.34 -27.66 14.55
CA VAL A 76 4.14 -28.41 14.99
C VAL A 76 2.92 -28.10 14.12
N ILE A 77 2.69 -26.83 13.79
CA ILE A 77 1.58 -26.45 12.90
C ILE A 77 1.75 -27.07 11.52
N ASN A 78 2.96 -27.05 10.96
CA ASN A 78 3.23 -27.64 9.64
C ASN A 78 2.96 -29.16 9.64
N GLU A 79 3.36 -29.87 10.70
CA GLU A 79 3.08 -31.30 10.85
C GLU A 79 1.57 -31.59 10.94
N LEU A 80 0.77 -30.70 11.53
CA LEU A 80 -0.68 -30.82 11.62
C LEU A 80 -1.41 -30.46 10.32
N VAL A 81 -0.90 -29.47 9.57
CA VAL A 81 -1.52 -28.99 8.32
C VAL A 81 -1.29 -29.94 7.15
N ALA A 82 -0.09 -30.52 7.02
CA ALA A 82 0.25 -31.45 5.95
C ALA A 82 -0.76 -32.61 5.74
N PRO A 83 -1.23 -33.34 6.79
CA PRO A 83 -2.24 -34.37 6.61
C PRO A 83 -3.61 -33.80 6.23
N MET A 84 -3.99 -32.62 6.74
CA MET A 84 -5.25 -31.97 6.39
C MET A 84 -5.28 -31.56 4.90
N GLU A 85 -4.16 -31.05 4.37
CA GLU A 85 -4.03 -30.73 2.94
C GLU A 85 -4.17 -31.98 2.07
N LYS A 86 -3.55 -33.09 2.50
CA LYS A 86 -3.67 -34.38 1.80
C LYS A 86 -5.11 -34.90 1.81
N GLN A 87 -5.82 -34.79 2.94
CA GLN A 87 -7.24 -35.15 3.03
C GLN A 87 -8.10 -34.24 2.15
N LEU A 88 -7.85 -32.94 2.15
CA LEU A 88 -8.57 -31.99 1.29
C LEU A 88 -8.40 -32.31 -0.18
N GLU A 89 -7.20 -32.69 -0.61
CA GLU A 89 -6.91 -33.08 -1.98
C GLU A 89 -7.63 -34.38 -2.38
N MET A 90 -7.72 -35.36 -1.46
CA MET A 90 -8.52 -36.56 -1.68
C MET A 90 -10.01 -36.23 -1.86
N VAL A 91 -10.59 -35.45 -0.94
CA VAL A 91 -12.02 -35.06 -0.99
C VAL A 91 -12.33 -34.26 -2.25
N LYS A 92 -11.41 -33.41 -2.72
CA LYS A 92 -11.57 -32.68 -3.99
C LYS A 92 -11.67 -33.62 -5.19
N LYS A 93 -10.84 -34.67 -5.24
CA LYS A 93 -10.89 -35.68 -6.32
C LYS A 93 -12.20 -36.46 -6.29
N GLU A 94 -12.61 -36.93 -5.12
CA GLU A 94 -13.90 -37.63 -4.94
C GLU A 94 -15.09 -36.74 -5.36
N LEU A 95 -15.07 -35.46 -4.99
CA LEU A 95 -16.11 -34.52 -5.39
C LEU A 95 -16.15 -34.33 -6.92
N GLU A 96 -15.00 -34.30 -7.58
CA GLU A 96 -14.93 -34.15 -9.03
C GLU A 96 -15.48 -35.39 -9.75
N GLU A 97 -15.17 -36.59 -9.26
CA GLU A 97 -15.76 -37.84 -9.76
C GLU A 97 -17.29 -37.83 -9.63
N VAL A 98 -17.82 -37.47 -8.45
CA VAL A 98 -19.27 -37.37 -8.21
C VAL A 98 -19.93 -36.34 -9.12
N LYS A 99 -19.25 -35.23 -9.44
CA LYS A 99 -19.78 -34.23 -10.39
C LYS A 99 -19.94 -34.82 -11.79
N TYR A 100 -18.96 -35.57 -12.29
CA TYR A 100 -19.05 -36.22 -13.61
C TYR A 100 -20.20 -37.23 -13.65
N GLU A 101 -20.36 -38.04 -12.60
CA GLU A 101 -21.48 -38.99 -12.48
C GLU A 101 -22.84 -38.29 -12.46
N HIS A 102 -22.96 -37.19 -11.71
CA HIS A 102 -24.21 -36.41 -11.65
C HIS A 102 -24.58 -35.78 -13.00
N VAL A 103 -23.59 -35.30 -13.78
CA VAL A 103 -23.83 -34.78 -15.13
C VAL A 103 -24.36 -35.90 -16.04
N ALA A 104 -23.72 -37.07 -16.03
CA ALA A 104 -24.17 -38.23 -16.81
C ALA A 104 -25.60 -38.65 -16.44
N ALA A 105 -25.91 -38.78 -15.15
CA ALA A 105 -27.25 -39.13 -14.68
C ALA A 105 -28.32 -38.08 -15.07
N LYS A 106 -27.94 -36.80 -15.11
CA LYS A 106 -28.84 -35.70 -15.53
C LYS A 106 -29.16 -35.78 -17.03
N GLU A 107 -28.18 -36.14 -17.85
CA GLU A 107 -28.38 -36.35 -19.30
C GLU A 107 -29.29 -37.55 -19.56
N GLU A 108 -29.06 -38.68 -18.88
CA GLU A 108 -29.93 -39.86 -18.96
C GLU A 108 -31.38 -39.54 -18.56
N LEU A 109 -31.57 -38.77 -17.49
CA LEU A 109 -32.88 -38.32 -17.05
C LEU A 109 -33.57 -37.42 -18.09
N ALA A 110 -32.82 -36.58 -18.81
CA ALA A 110 -33.37 -35.74 -19.87
C ALA A 110 -33.89 -36.59 -21.03
N VAL A 111 -33.12 -37.60 -21.46
CA VAL A 111 -33.54 -38.56 -22.49
C VAL A 111 -34.79 -39.32 -22.06
N ALA A 112 -34.84 -39.83 -20.83
CA ALA A 112 -36.01 -40.54 -20.31
C ALA A 112 -37.26 -39.64 -20.27
N LYS A 113 -37.12 -38.36 -19.88
CA LYS A 113 -38.23 -37.39 -19.89
C LYS A 113 -38.77 -37.14 -21.30
N GLU A 114 -37.90 -37.02 -22.29
CA GLU A 114 -38.30 -36.81 -23.69
C GLU A 114 -39.01 -38.04 -24.26
N GLN A 115 -38.49 -39.24 -24.00
CA GLN A 115 -39.16 -40.50 -24.36
C GLN A 115 -40.56 -40.61 -23.73
N LEU A 116 -40.70 -40.24 -22.45
CA LEU A 116 -41.97 -40.26 -21.74
C LEU A 116 -42.96 -39.24 -22.35
N ALA A 117 -42.48 -38.05 -22.72
CA ALA A 117 -43.29 -37.06 -23.42
C ALA A 117 -43.78 -37.57 -24.79
N GLN A 118 -42.94 -38.30 -25.53
CA GLN A 118 -43.30 -38.92 -26.80
C GLN A 118 -44.35 -40.03 -26.62
N LYS A 119 -44.15 -40.92 -25.64
CA LYS A 119 -45.15 -41.95 -25.27
C LYS A 119 -46.48 -41.36 -24.85
N ASN A 120 -46.48 -40.24 -24.12
CA ASN A 120 -47.70 -39.54 -23.75
C ASN A 120 -48.44 -38.96 -24.97
N LYS A 121 -47.71 -38.45 -25.98
CA LYS A 121 -48.32 -38.01 -27.26
C LYS A 121 -48.96 -39.20 -27.99
N GLU A 122 -48.25 -40.32 -28.10
CA GLU A 122 -48.78 -41.57 -28.70
C GLU A 122 -50.05 -42.05 -27.99
N LEU A 123 -50.04 -42.11 -26.66
CA LEU A 123 -51.20 -42.49 -25.86
C LEU A 123 -52.40 -41.56 -26.08
N LYS A 124 -52.17 -40.26 -26.25
CA LYS A 124 -53.25 -39.29 -26.54
C LYS A 124 -53.91 -39.56 -27.89
N VAL A 125 -53.12 -39.91 -28.91
CA VAL A 125 -53.63 -40.29 -30.24
C VAL A 125 -54.43 -41.59 -30.16
N LEU A 126 -53.90 -42.61 -29.46
CA LEU A 126 -54.59 -43.89 -29.29
C LEU A 126 -55.92 -43.73 -28.54
N ARG A 127 -55.96 -42.91 -27.48
CA ARG A 127 -57.21 -42.59 -26.76
C ARG A 127 -58.25 -41.94 -27.68
N LYS A 128 -57.83 -41.02 -28.56
CA LYS A 128 -58.74 -40.36 -29.51
C LYS A 128 -59.32 -41.36 -30.51
N LYS A 129 -58.48 -42.25 -31.08
CA LYS A 129 -58.93 -43.32 -31.99
C LYS A 129 -59.89 -44.29 -31.30
N LEU A 130 -59.63 -44.62 -30.04
CA LEU A 130 -60.52 -45.48 -29.26
C LEU A 130 -61.90 -44.81 -29.08
N GLN A 131 -61.93 -43.55 -28.64
CA GLN A 131 -63.18 -42.78 -28.51
C GLN A 131 -63.93 -42.66 -29.84
N GLU A 132 -63.23 -42.42 -30.95
CA GLU A 132 -63.83 -42.39 -32.29
C GLU A 132 -64.44 -43.75 -32.67
N SER A 133 -63.73 -44.87 -32.40
CA SER A 133 -64.26 -46.22 -32.65
C SER A 133 -65.44 -46.58 -31.76
N GLU A 134 -65.43 -46.18 -30.48
CA GLU A 134 -66.53 -46.37 -29.54
C GLU A 134 -67.76 -45.55 -29.97
N ALA A 135 -67.58 -44.31 -30.41
CA ALA A 135 -68.66 -43.47 -30.94
C ALA A 135 -69.27 -44.05 -32.23
N MET A 136 -68.43 -44.57 -33.13
CA MET A 136 -68.89 -45.28 -34.34
C MET A 136 -69.67 -46.55 -34.00
N HIS A 137 -69.23 -47.32 -32.99
CA HIS A 137 -69.94 -48.50 -32.53
C HIS A 137 -71.29 -48.13 -31.90
N THR A 138 -71.34 -47.05 -31.12
CA THR A 138 -72.58 -46.53 -30.52
C THR A 138 -73.56 -46.00 -31.57
N GLN A 139 -73.06 -45.35 -32.64
CA GLN A 139 -73.88 -44.92 -33.78
C GLN A 139 -74.39 -46.11 -34.62
N HIS A 140 -73.56 -47.14 -34.81
CA HIS A 140 -73.96 -48.38 -35.46
C HIS A 140 -75.02 -49.13 -34.64
N GLU A 141 -74.91 -49.17 -33.31
CA GLU A 141 -75.96 -49.68 -32.41
C GLU A 141 -77.24 -48.83 -32.47
N GLN A 142 -77.15 -47.50 -32.57
CA GLN A 142 -78.32 -46.64 -32.72
C GLN A 142 -79.01 -46.74 -34.09
N GLN A 143 -78.29 -47.09 -35.15
CA GLN A 143 -78.88 -47.41 -36.47
C GLN A 143 -79.47 -48.82 -36.54
N ILE A 144 -79.01 -49.74 -35.68
CA ILE A 144 -79.58 -51.08 -35.51
C ILE A 144 -80.53 -51.08 -34.30
N GLY A 145 -81.35 -50.03 -34.20
CA GLY A 145 -82.40 -49.84 -33.21
C GLY A 145 -83.77 -50.34 -33.69
N SER A 146 -83.83 -51.54 -34.29
CA SER A 146 -85.06 -52.33 -34.34
C SER A 146 -84.73 -53.82 -34.19
N ALA A 147 -84.30 -54.23 -32.99
CA ALA A 147 -84.78 -55.43 -32.28
C ALA A 147 -83.86 -55.84 -31.11
N SER A 148 -84.51 -56.05 -29.96
CA SER A 148 -84.16 -56.93 -28.82
C SER A 148 -83.06 -56.56 -27.80
N GLU A 149 -83.51 -56.45 -26.53
CA GLU A 149 -82.83 -56.79 -25.26
C GLU A 149 -82.33 -58.26 -25.22
N PRO A 150 -81.52 -58.75 -24.23
CA PRO A 150 -81.33 -58.24 -22.86
C PRO A 150 -79.90 -58.31 -22.22
N ALA A 151 -79.77 -57.66 -21.04
CA ALA A 151 -79.00 -58.02 -19.83
C ALA A 151 -77.45 -58.14 -19.86
N ARG A 152 -76.75 -57.31 -19.05
CA ARG A 152 -76.30 -57.67 -17.67
C ARG A 152 -75.54 -56.54 -16.94
N SER A 153 -75.72 -56.57 -15.62
CA SER A 153 -74.86 -56.08 -14.51
C SER A 153 -74.57 -54.58 -14.37
N LYS A 154 -75.34 -54.00 -13.45
CA LYS A 154 -75.00 -52.81 -12.66
C LYS A 154 -73.73 -53.07 -11.84
N MET A 155 -72.72 -52.20 -11.94
CA MET A 155 -71.85 -51.87 -10.82
C MET A 155 -71.57 -50.36 -10.84
N GLN A 156 -72.08 -49.68 -9.81
CA GLN A 156 -71.74 -48.30 -9.48
C GLN A 156 -70.27 -48.21 -9.09
N VAL A 157 -69.53 -47.25 -9.68
CA VAL A 157 -68.41 -46.61 -8.99
C VAL A 157 -68.58 -45.10 -9.10
N THR A 158 -68.56 -44.51 -7.92
CA THR A 158 -68.90 -43.14 -7.54
C THR A 158 -67.98 -42.10 -8.17
N ARG A 159 -68.58 -40.98 -8.59
CA ARG A 159 -67.89 -39.73 -8.92
C ARG A 159 -67.00 -39.29 -7.75
N LEU A 160 -65.75 -38.95 -8.05
CA LEU A 160 -64.96 -38.01 -7.24
C LEU A 160 -64.40 -36.93 -8.15
N SER A 161 -64.99 -35.75 -8.02
CA SER A 161 -64.53 -34.48 -8.54
C SER A 161 -63.19 -34.09 -7.91
N HIS A 162 -62.22 -33.71 -8.73
CA HIS A 162 -61.15 -32.80 -8.32
C HIS A 162 -60.90 -31.78 -9.43
N THR A 163 -61.09 -30.51 -9.06
CA THR A 163 -60.84 -29.33 -9.87
C THR A 163 -59.66 -28.57 -9.26
N ARG A 164 -58.60 -28.33 -10.04
CA ARG A 164 -57.73 -27.12 -10.08
C ARG A 164 -56.57 -27.40 -11.06
N ALA A 165 -56.50 -26.76 -12.24
CA ALA A 165 -56.16 -25.37 -12.56
C ALA A 165 -54.65 -25.10 -12.56
N ILE A 166 -54.04 -24.93 -13.75
CA ILE A 166 -52.87 -24.08 -14.03
C ILE A 166 -53.01 -23.54 -15.47
N LEU A 167 -52.80 -22.22 -15.62
CA LEU A 167 -52.80 -21.44 -16.87
C LEU A 167 -51.83 -21.99 -17.91
N LEU A 168 -52.25 -21.99 -19.19
CA LEU A 168 -51.36 -22.01 -20.33
C LEU A 168 -51.21 -20.59 -20.90
N GLN A 169 -49.96 -20.22 -21.12
CA GLN A 169 -49.48 -19.13 -21.96
C GLN A 169 -50.19 -19.13 -23.32
N GLY A 170 -50.64 -17.94 -23.73
CA GLY A 170 -50.90 -17.62 -25.13
C GLY A 170 -49.61 -17.20 -25.81
N SER A 171 -49.24 -17.93 -26.86
CA SER A 171 -48.31 -17.52 -27.90
C SER A 171 -49.02 -16.56 -28.86
N SER A 172 -48.30 -15.57 -29.39
CA SER A 172 -48.54 -15.07 -30.74
C SER A 172 -47.26 -14.36 -31.22
N ASP A 173 -46.42 -15.10 -31.95
CA ASP A 173 -45.46 -14.51 -32.88
C ASP A 173 -46.22 -14.08 -34.14
N ASN A 174 -45.88 -12.91 -34.69
CA ASN A 174 -46.02 -12.61 -36.10
C ASN A 174 -44.79 -11.84 -36.59
N ASP A 175 -44.41 -12.22 -37.80
CA ASP A 175 -43.18 -12.06 -38.55
C ASP A 175 -42.90 -10.69 -39.24
N ILE A 176 -41.60 -10.48 -39.55
CA ILE A 176 -40.98 -9.76 -40.72
C ILE A 176 -41.14 -8.21 -40.75
N ASP A 177 -40.14 -7.32 -40.96
CA ASP A 177 -39.07 -7.28 -41.99
C ASP A 177 -37.92 -6.27 -41.66
N ARG A 178 -36.69 -6.67 -41.97
CA ARG A 178 -35.58 -5.94 -42.67
C ARG A 178 -35.49 -4.40 -42.63
N HIS A 179 -34.39 -3.89 -42.06
CA HIS A 179 -33.52 -2.94 -42.80
C HIS A 179 -32.07 -2.88 -42.27
N ARG A 180 -31.14 -2.99 -43.23
CA ARG A 180 -29.68 -2.88 -43.15
C ARG A 180 -29.26 -1.40 -43.17
N CYS A 181 -28.30 -0.99 -42.33
CA CYS A 181 -27.26 -0.04 -42.75
C CYS A 181 -26.02 -0.08 -41.83
N LYS A 182 -24.84 -0.28 -42.44
CA LYS A 182 -23.52 -0.07 -41.83
C LYS A 182 -23.13 1.40 -42.03
N LYS A 183 -22.51 2.04 -41.04
CA LYS A 183 -21.43 3.02 -41.26
C LYS A 183 -20.54 3.17 -40.03
N GLN A 184 -19.34 3.65 -40.33
CA GLN A 184 -18.06 3.49 -39.66
C GLN A 184 -17.66 4.82 -38.99
N ARG A 185 -16.85 4.72 -37.92
CA ARG A 185 -15.67 5.55 -37.61
C ARG A 185 -15.91 7.00 -37.14
N SER A 186 -15.35 7.35 -35.97
CA SER A 186 -14.10 8.12 -35.82
C SER A 186 -14.09 8.96 -34.53
N TYR A 187 -12.94 8.93 -33.84
CA TYR A 187 -12.56 9.77 -32.70
C TYR A 187 -12.70 11.27 -32.98
N PRO A 188 -13.06 12.07 -31.97
CA PRO A 188 -12.62 13.46 -31.88
C PRO A 188 -11.57 13.62 -30.77
N GLN A 189 -10.46 14.24 -31.15
CA GLN A 189 -9.46 14.77 -30.23
C GLN A 189 -9.99 15.98 -29.45
N VAL A 190 -9.43 16.11 -28.25
CA VAL A 190 -9.31 17.28 -27.38
C VAL A 190 -9.36 18.63 -28.11
N PRO A 191 -10.11 19.60 -27.57
CA PRO A 191 -9.75 21.01 -27.66
C PRO A 191 -9.40 21.54 -26.27
N ASN A 192 -8.11 21.81 -26.06
CA ASN A 192 -7.65 22.75 -25.04
C ASN A 192 -8.35 24.08 -25.28
N ASN A 193 -8.91 24.69 -24.23
CA ASN A 193 -9.36 26.07 -24.31
C ASN A 193 -8.22 26.99 -23.84
N PRO A 194 -7.66 27.86 -24.70
CA PRO A 194 -6.66 28.83 -24.33
C PRO A 194 -7.36 30.13 -23.90
N THR A 195 -7.18 30.54 -22.63
CA THR A 195 -7.28 31.96 -22.30
C THR A 195 -5.88 32.56 -22.45
N ALA A 196 -5.62 33.10 -23.64
CA ALA A 196 -4.43 33.85 -23.95
C ALA A 196 -4.45 35.20 -23.22
N GLY A 197 -3.69 35.28 -22.13
CA GLY A 197 -3.19 36.52 -21.56
C GLY A 197 -1.68 36.39 -21.37
N GLN A 198 -0.93 36.59 -22.46
CA GLN A 198 0.51 36.88 -22.51
C GLN A 198 1.40 36.14 -21.50
N HIS A 199 2.01 34.98 -21.83
CA HIS A 199 3.28 34.48 -21.21
C HIS A 199 3.77 33.13 -21.81
N SER A 200 3.67 32.88 -23.13
CA SER A 200 4.09 31.56 -23.66
C SER A 200 5.58 31.23 -23.45
N GLY A 201 6.46 32.21 -23.22
CA GLY A 201 7.86 31.93 -22.86
C GLY A 201 8.13 31.77 -21.36
N ARG A 202 7.26 32.33 -20.50
CA ARG A 202 7.53 32.40 -19.05
C ARG A 202 7.10 31.12 -18.32
N ASP A 203 6.03 30.50 -18.80
CA ASP A 203 5.51 29.23 -18.27
C ASP A 203 6.45 28.07 -18.66
N ASP A 204 6.91 28.06 -19.91
CA ASP A 204 7.94 27.13 -20.40
C ASP A 204 9.24 27.24 -19.59
N ASP A 205 9.70 28.46 -19.30
CA ASP A 205 10.90 28.69 -18.48
C ASP A 205 10.72 28.19 -17.04
N GLN A 206 9.54 28.38 -16.45
CA GLN A 206 9.23 27.89 -15.10
C GLN A 206 9.21 26.37 -15.04
N GLU A 207 8.64 25.72 -16.04
CA GLU A 207 8.62 24.26 -16.13
C GLU A 207 10.04 23.70 -16.36
N VAL A 208 10.85 24.33 -17.21
CA VAL A 208 12.26 23.97 -17.39
C VAL A 208 13.05 24.09 -16.08
N VAL A 209 12.82 25.15 -15.31
CA VAL A 209 13.44 25.31 -13.98
C VAL A 209 12.95 24.22 -13.02
N ARG A 210 11.66 23.90 -13.03
CA ARG A 210 11.07 22.86 -12.18
C ARG A 210 11.68 21.50 -12.46
N GLN A 211 11.78 21.10 -13.73
CA GLN A 211 12.42 19.84 -14.15
C GLN A 211 13.90 19.77 -13.76
N LYS A 212 14.63 20.88 -13.92
CA LYS A 212 16.02 20.97 -13.45
C LYS A 212 16.11 20.78 -11.94
N LEU A 213 15.23 21.41 -11.17
CA LEU A 213 15.18 21.25 -9.72
C LEU A 213 14.82 19.82 -9.33
N ILE A 214 13.84 19.18 -9.98
CA ILE A 214 13.49 17.77 -9.74
C ILE A 214 14.73 16.89 -9.88
N LYS A 215 15.47 17.04 -10.98
CA LYS A 215 16.70 16.30 -11.21
C LYS A 215 17.73 16.55 -10.09
N ARG A 216 17.99 17.80 -9.71
CA ARG A 216 18.98 18.12 -8.67
C ARG A 216 18.57 17.66 -7.28
N PHE A 217 17.30 17.80 -6.93
CA PHE A 217 16.79 17.32 -5.65
C PHE A 217 16.78 15.79 -5.58
N SER A 218 16.68 15.07 -6.70
CA SER A 218 16.85 13.60 -6.71
C SER A 218 18.28 13.14 -6.38
N GLU A 219 19.28 14.00 -6.59
CA GLU A 219 20.69 13.72 -6.28
C GLU A 219 21.04 14.07 -4.81
N ILE A 220 20.16 14.78 -4.11
CA ILE A 220 20.40 15.29 -2.76
C ILE A 220 19.51 14.52 -1.80
N ASP A 221 20.10 13.57 -1.07
CA ASP A 221 19.40 12.88 0.00
C ASP A 221 19.35 13.80 1.23
N ALA A 222 18.25 14.52 1.36
CA ALA A 222 18.07 15.43 2.46
C ALA A 222 16.71 15.23 3.09
N GLY A 223 16.71 14.80 4.36
CA GLY A 223 15.55 14.76 5.25
C GLY A 223 15.00 16.16 5.58
N GLN A 224 14.68 16.93 4.54
CA GLN A 224 14.17 18.29 4.56
C GLN A 224 12.68 18.29 4.26
N SER A 225 12.02 19.40 4.57
CA SER A 225 10.57 19.56 4.35
C SER A 225 10.17 19.60 2.88
N ILE A 226 11.12 19.82 1.98
CA ILE A 226 10.91 19.81 0.54
C ILE A 226 11.78 18.70 -0.05
N GLY A 227 11.17 17.86 -0.88
CA GLY A 227 11.87 16.78 -1.55
C GLY A 227 11.17 16.34 -2.83
N ILE A 228 11.63 15.23 -3.39
CA ILE A 228 10.98 14.59 -4.53
C ILE A 228 9.90 13.64 -4.04
N LYS A 229 8.72 13.69 -4.67
CA LYS A 229 7.64 12.73 -4.50
C LYS A 229 7.36 12.03 -5.83
N LYS A 230 7.16 10.71 -5.78
CA LYS A 230 6.65 9.93 -6.91
C LYS A 230 5.13 10.07 -6.95
N MET A 231 4.60 10.68 -7.99
CA MET A 231 3.18 10.97 -8.15
C MET A 231 2.40 9.70 -8.47
N GLY A 232 1.23 9.54 -7.84
CA GLY A 232 0.37 8.38 -8.05
C GLY A 232 0.85 7.09 -7.35
N LYS A 233 1.93 7.14 -6.57
CA LYS A 233 2.37 6.05 -5.69
C LYS A 233 1.72 6.21 -4.31
N LEU A 234 1.28 5.11 -3.72
CA LEU A 234 0.68 5.15 -2.38
C LEU A 234 1.67 5.61 -1.31
N ASN A 235 1.15 6.33 -0.33
CA ASN A 235 1.88 6.62 0.90
C ASN A 235 1.70 5.45 1.89
N GLU A 236 2.80 4.84 2.32
CA GLU A 236 2.79 3.71 3.26
C GLU A 236 2.36 4.10 4.68
N LYS A 237 2.61 5.34 5.11
CA LYS A 237 2.41 5.75 6.51
C LYS A 237 0.96 5.60 6.99
N PRO A 238 -0.07 6.06 6.26
CA PRO A 238 -1.46 5.88 6.67
C PRO A 238 -1.88 4.42 6.88
N PHE A 239 -1.31 3.48 6.11
CA PHE A 239 -1.54 2.05 6.27
C PHE A 239 -0.87 1.52 7.54
N ARG A 240 0.38 1.92 7.80
CA ARG A 240 1.09 1.57 9.03
C ARG A 240 0.34 2.06 10.27
N ASP A 241 -0.07 3.32 10.25
CA ASP A 241 -0.77 3.96 11.35
C ASP A 241 -2.13 3.27 11.60
N ALA A 242 -2.89 2.96 10.55
CA ALA A 242 -4.17 2.25 10.66
C ALA A 242 -4.01 0.82 11.21
N CYS A 243 -3.00 0.08 10.74
CA CYS A 243 -2.72 -1.27 11.25
C CYS A 243 -2.23 -1.26 12.69
N ALA A 244 -1.40 -0.29 13.08
CA ALA A 244 -0.91 -0.15 14.45
C ALA A 244 -2.03 0.13 15.46
N VAL A 245 -3.10 0.84 15.04
CA VAL A 245 -4.27 1.09 15.89
C VAL A 245 -5.16 -0.15 16.02
N LYS A 246 -5.30 -0.96 14.96
CA LYS A 246 -6.26 -2.08 14.92
C LYS A 246 -5.70 -3.43 15.34
N LEU A 247 -4.38 -3.62 15.26
CA LEU A 247 -3.73 -4.92 15.43
C LEU A 247 -2.64 -4.87 16.50
N ALA A 248 -2.37 -6.03 17.09
CA ALA A 248 -1.23 -6.17 17.99
C ALA A 248 0.10 -5.85 17.25
N PRO A 249 1.10 -5.24 17.91
CA PRO A 249 2.34 -4.80 17.27
C PRO A 249 3.03 -5.87 16.42
N LYS A 250 3.02 -7.13 16.89
CA LYS A 250 3.60 -8.28 16.18
C LYS A 250 2.99 -8.57 14.80
N TYR A 251 1.73 -8.17 14.56
CA TYR A 251 1.03 -8.40 13.29
C TYR A 251 0.84 -7.13 12.47
N ALA A 252 0.89 -5.96 13.11
CA ALA A 252 0.62 -4.67 12.47
C ALA A 252 1.57 -4.39 11.29
N GLY A 253 2.86 -4.71 11.44
CA GLY A 253 3.86 -4.49 10.40
C GLY A 253 3.58 -5.31 9.14
N ALA A 254 3.43 -6.63 9.28
CA ALA A 254 3.16 -7.53 8.16
C ALA A 254 1.84 -7.17 7.46
N LYS A 255 0.78 -6.89 8.24
CA LYS A 255 -0.53 -6.57 7.65
C LYS A 255 -0.54 -5.23 6.94
N SER A 256 0.18 -4.23 7.45
CA SER A 256 0.34 -2.95 6.76
C SER A 256 1.02 -3.11 5.41
N SER A 257 2.06 -3.94 5.32
CA SER A 257 2.78 -4.18 4.06
C SER A 257 1.91 -4.93 3.05
N GLU A 258 1.17 -5.95 3.50
CA GLU A 258 0.22 -6.69 2.67
C GLU A 258 -0.89 -5.77 2.12
N LEU A 259 -1.49 -4.95 2.99
CA LEU A 259 -2.54 -4.02 2.61
C LEU A 259 -2.02 -2.97 1.62
N TYR A 260 -0.85 -2.38 1.90
CA TYR A 260 -0.22 -1.44 0.98
C TYR A 260 0.02 -2.06 -0.41
N ALA A 261 0.57 -3.27 -0.48
CA ALA A 261 0.86 -3.94 -1.73
C ALA A 261 -0.41 -4.23 -2.54
N LEU A 262 -1.46 -4.73 -1.88
CA LEU A 262 -2.75 -5.02 -2.51
C LEU A 262 -3.37 -3.75 -3.14
N TRP A 263 -3.33 -2.63 -2.42
CA TRP A 263 -3.88 -1.38 -2.94
C TRP A 263 -3.01 -0.77 -4.03
N GLN A 264 -1.69 -0.95 -3.97
CA GLN A 264 -0.79 -0.52 -5.02
C GLN A 264 -1.03 -1.30 -6.32
N GLU A 265 -1.16 -2.63 -6.24
CA GLU A 265 -1.50 -3.49 -7.37
C GLU A 265 -2.88 -3.14 -7.94
N LEU A 266 -3.86 -2.87 -7.07
CA LEU A 266 -5.19 -2.49 -7.50
C LEU A 266 -5.20 -1.17 -8.26
N LEU A 267 -4.43 -0.17 -7.80
CA LEU A 267 -4.26 1.11 -8.50
C LEU A 267 -3.58 0.93 -9.86
N ASP A 268 -2.62 0.00 -9.95
CA ASP A 268 -1.89 -0.32 -11.19
C ASP A 268 -2.73 -1.17 -12.16
N SER A 269 -3.89 -1.66 -11.72
CA SER A 269 -4.78 -2.47 -12.55
C SER A 269 -5.64 -1.60 -13.48
N PRO A 270 -5.60 -1.81 -14.81
CA PRO A 270 -6.47 -1.08 -15.74
C PRO A 270 -7.95 -1.47 -15.60
N ASN A 271 -8.26 -2.54 -14.86
CA ASN A 271 -9.63 -3.03 -14.66
C ASN A 271 -10.35 -2.32 -13.50
N TRP A 272 -9.68 -1.41 -12.80
CA TRP A 272 -10.28 -0.67 -11.69
C TRP A 272 -10.08 0.83 -11.87
N GLU A 273 -11.11 1.47 -12.42
CA GLU A 273 -11.18 2.91 -12.63
C GLU A 273 -12.36 3.47 -11.82
N PRO A 274 -12.15 3.81 -10.53
CA PRO A 274 -13.22 4.30 -9.66
C PRO A 274 -13.52 5.78 -9.95
N PHE A 275 -13.90 6.10 -11.19
CA PHE A 275 -14.27 7.45 -11.63
C PHE A 275 -15.66 7.45 -12.25
N LYS A 276 -16.42 8.52 -12.01
CA LYS A 276 -17.73 8.76 -12.60
C LYS A 276 -17.80 10.12 -13.26
N SER A 277 -18.41 10.18 -14.45
CA SER A 277 -18.64 11.43 -15.17
C SER A 277 -19.80 12.20 -14.53
N VAL A 278 -19.56 13.45 -14.19
CA VAL A 278 -20.55 14.40 -13.68
C VAL A 278 -20.62 15.57 -14.66
N ILE A 279 -21.84 16.03 -14.95
CA ILE A 279 -22.05 17.17 -15.84
C ILE A 279 -21.93 18.45 -15.02
N VAL A 280 -20.94 19.27 -15.35
CA VAL A 280 -20.72 20.60 -14.81
C VAL A 280 -21.15 21.63 -15.86
N ASP A 281 -21.96 22.61 -15.45
CA ASP A 281 -22.41 23.74 -16.26
C ASP A 281 -23.02 23.37 -17.63
N GLY A 282 -23.83 22.31 -17.65
CA GLY A 282 -24.73 21.98 -18.76
C GLY A 282 -24.08 21.47 -20.05
N ASN A 283 -22.75 21.42 -20.15
CA ASN A 283 -22.05 20.91 -21.33
C ASN A 283 -20.64 20.35 -21.12
N HIS A 284 -20.09 20.41 -19.90
CA HIS A 284 -18.77 19.84 -19.60
C HIS A 284 -18.94 18.59 -18.73
N GLN A 285 -18.35 17.47 -19.16
CA GLN A 285 -18.28 16.25 -18.35
C GLN A 285 -16.94 16.25 -17.62
N GLU A 286 -16.96 16.34 -16.30
CA GLU A 286 -15.80 16.13 -15.44
C GLU A 286 -15.91 14.75 -14.81
N GLU A 287 -14.86 13.93 -14.90
CA GLU A 287 -14.84 12.67 -14.15
C GLU A 287 -14.22 12.88 -12.77
N VAL A 288 -15.05 12.70 -11.76
CA VAL A 288 -14.69 12.76 -10.35
C VAL A 288 -14.54 11.34 -9.82
N ILE A 289 -13.84 11.17 -8.71
CA ILE A 289 -13.73 9.85 -8.07
C ILE A 289 -15.13 9.39 -7.63
N ASP A 290 -15.46 8.14 -7.93
CA ASP A 290 -16.68 7.54 -7.43
C ASP A 290 -16.51 7.20 -5.95
N VAL A 291 -16.97 8.13 -5.10
CA VAL A 291 -16.94 7.97 -3.66
C VAL A 291 -17.71 6.71 -3.22
N ASP A 292 -18.69 6.25 -3.99
CA ASP A 292 -19.52 5.10 -3.66
C ASP A 292 -18.91 3.76 -4.14
N ASP A 293 -17.70 3.76 -4.71
CA ASP A 293 -17.01 2.52 -5.13
C ASP A 293 -16.88 1.53 -3.97
N ASP A 294 -17.31 0.28 -4.23
CA ASP A 294 -17.38 -0.78 -3.22
C ASP A 294 -16.03 -1.05 -2.55
N LYS A 295 -14.92 -0.97 -3.30
CA LYS A 295 -13.58 -1.22 -2.76
C LYS A 295 -13.15 -0.06 -1.88
N LEU A 296 -13.33 1.18 -2.34
CA LEU A 296 -13.03 2.40 -1.56
C LEU A 296 -13.83 2.46 -0.26
N GLN A 297 -15.12 2.16 -0.32
CA GLN A 297 -15.98 2.08 0.87
C GLN A 297 -15.53 0.93 1.79
N GLY A 298 -15.20 -0.23 1.23
CA GLY A 298 -14.63 -1.36 1.97
C GLY A 298 -13.34 -0.99 2.72
N LEU A 299 -12.44 -0.21 2.10
CA LEU A 299 -11.22 0.29 2.74
C LEU A 299 -11.53 1.22 3.91
N LYS A 300 -12.42 2.18 3.67
CA LYS A 300 -12.80 3.18 4.67
C LYS A 300 -13.44 2.53 5.89
N LEU A 301 -14.33 1.57 5.69
CA LEU A 301 -14.96 0.80 6.76
C LEU A 301 -13.94 -0.07 7.52
N SER A 302 -13.08 -0.78 6.78
CA SER A 302 -12.18 -1.78 7.36
C SER A 302 -10.94 -1.19 8.01
N TRP A 303 -10.45 -0.05 7.54
CA TRP A 303 -9.16 0.53 7.97
C TRP A 303 -9.20 2.03 8.27
N GLY A 304 -10.32 2.71 8.01
CA GLY A 304 -10.54 4.10 8.39
C GLY A 304 -10.15 5.12 7.30
N GLU A 305 -10.26 6.40 7.68
CA GLU A 305 -10.02 7.55 6.81
C GLU A 305 -8.58 7.64 6.30
N GLY A 306 -7.58 7.20 7.07
CA GLY A 306 -6.16 7.34 6.70
C GLY A 306 -5.81 6.65 5.39
N PRO A 307 -5.94 5.31 5.30
CA PRO A 307 -5.71 4.56 4.07
C PRO A 307 -6.63 4.99 2.93
N TYR A 308 -7.91 5.27 3.23
CA TYR A 308 -8.87 5.78 2.24
C TYR A 308 -8.37 7.06 1.56
N ASN A 309 -8.02 8.08 2.34
CA ASN A 309 -7.53 9.36 1.79
C ASN A 309 -6.20 9.20 1.05
N ALA A 310 -5.34 8.25 1.46
CA ALA A 310 -4.10 7.94 0.75
C ALA A 310 -4.37 7.38 -0.66
N VAL A 311 -5.36 6.49 -0.81
CA VAL A 311 -5.78 5.94 -2.11
C VAL A 311 -6.44 7.01 -2.98
N ILE A 312 -7.35 7.80 -2.42
CA ILE A 312 -7.98 8.94 -3.12
C ILE A 312 -6.91 9.90 -3.66
N SER A 313 -5.95 10.27 -2.83
CA SER A 313 -4.86 11.16 -3.24
C SER A 313 -4.05 10.56 -4.40
N ALA A 314 -3.72 9.27 -4.34
CA ALA A 314 -2.99 8.59 -5.42
C ALA A 314 -3.81 8.55 -6.73
N LEU A 315 -5.11 8.30 -6.67
CA LEU A 315 -6.01 8.30 -7.84
C LEU A 315 -6.05 9.68 -8.53
N VAL A 316 -6.21 10.75 -7.75
CA VAL A 316 -6.19 12.12 -8.26
C VAL A 316 -4.85 12.42 -8.94
N GLU A 317 -3.74 12.07 -8.29
CA GLU A 317 -2.40 12.30 -8.84
C GLU A 317 -2.16 11.52 -10.13
N ARG A 318 -2.60 10.26 -10.23
CA ARG A 318 -2.47 9.46 -11.46
C ARG A 318 -3.20 10.10 -12.63
N LYS A 319 -4.39 10.62 -12.36
CA LYS A 319 -5.21 11.31 -13.36
C LYS A 319 -4.61 12.65 -13.78
N GLU A 320 -4.09 13.43 -12.82
CA GLU A 320 -3.48 14.73 -13.11
C GLU A 320 -2.19 14.59 -13.94
N TYR A 321 -1.37 13.58 -13.65
CA TYR A 321 -0.08 13.37 -14.32
C TYR A 321 -0.12 12.37 -15.48
N ASN A 322 -1.30 11.83 -15.82
CA ASN A 322 -1.48 10.74 -16.79
C ASN A 322 -0.46 9.61 -16.58
N THR A 323 -0.30 9.15 -15.34
CA THR A 323 0.69 8.12 -15.00
C THR A 323 0.11 6.72 -15.22
N ASP A 324 -0.45 6.47 -16.40
CA ASP A 324 -1.09 5.22 -16.85
C ASP A 324 -0.12 4.00 -16.95
N GLY A 325 0.91 3.99 -16.10
CA GLY A 325 1.79 2.85 -15.82
C GLY A 325 3.11 2.88 -16.57
N THR A 326 3.33 3.83 -17.49
CA THR A 326 4.47 3.77 -18.42
C THR A 326 5.69 4.62 -18.00
N GLY A 327 5.55 5.51 -17.02
CA GLY A 327 6.66 6.36 -16.56
C GLY A 327 6.54 6.79 -15.11
N ASP A 328 7.68 6.79 -14.41
CA ASP A 328 7.76 7.34 -13.06
C ASP A 328 7.63 8.87 -13.13
N ALA A 329 6.43 9.40 -12.80
CA ALA A 329 6.23 10.83 -12.65
C ALA A 329 6.73 11.29 -11.28
N PHE A 330 7.66 12.24 -11.28
CA PHE A 330 8.21 12.84 -10.08
C PHE A 330 7.88 14.33 -10.03
N ASP A 331 7.66 14.86 -8.84
CA ASP A 331 7.52 16.30 -8.65
C ASP A 331 8.13 16.78 -7.32
N LEU A 332 8.38 18.09 -7.23
CA LEU A 332 8.79 18.80 -6.02
C LEU A 332 7.61 18.89 -5.06
N TRP A 333 7.79 18.35 -3.86
CA TRP A 333 6.75 18.22 -2.86
C TRP A 333 7.13 18.88 -1.54
N ASN A 334 6.20 19.64 -0.98
CA ASN A 334 6.30 20.16 0.38
C ASN A 334 5.60 19.17 1.32
N TYR A 335 6.40 18.36 2.02
CA TYR A 335 5.91 17.33 2.94
C TYR A 335 5.30 17.90 4.23
N LYS A 336 5.58 19.16 4.58
CA LYS A 336 4.93 19.84 5.72
C LYS A 336 3.51 20.26 5.36
N GLU A 337 3.35 20.85 4.19
CA GLU A 337 2.07 21.40 3.72
C GLU A 337 1.20 20.36 2.98
N GLY A 338 1.77 19.20 2.62
CA GLY A 338 1.04 18.13 1.93
C GLY A 338 0.62 18.50 0.51
N ARG A 339 1.39 19.35 -0.19
CA ARG A 339 1.10 19.82 -1.54
C ARG A 339 2.37 19.96 -2.40
N LYS A 340 2.18 20.22 -3.69
CA LYS A 340 3.28 20.60 -4.60
C LYS A 340 4.03 21.80 -4.04
N ALA A 341 5.36 21.70 -4.02
CA ALA A 341 6.22 22.81 -3.61
C ALA A 341 6.29 23.84 -4.74
N THR A 342 6.21 25.11 -4.37
CA THR A 342 6.44 26.23 -5.26
C THR A 342 7.94 26.41 -5.51
N LEU A 343 8.30 27.03 -6.64
CA LEU A 343 9.72 27.33 -6.94
C LEU A 343 10.37 28.20 -5.87
N GLY A 344 9.62 29.13 -5.27
CA GLY A 344 10.09 29.97 -4.16
C GLY A 344 10.46 29.14 -2.94
N GLU A 345 9.57 28.23 -2.51
CA GLU A 345 9.84 27.33 -1.39
C GLU A 345 11.11 26.47 -1.64
N CYS A 346 11.31 25.99 -2.88
CA CYS A 346 12.53 25.26 -3.25
C CYS A 346 13.79 26.11 -3.14
N VAL A 347 13.74 27.37 -3.59
CA VAL A 347 14.86 28.32 -3.47
C VAL A 347 15.18 28.61 -2.01
N ASP A 348 14.17 28.85 -1.18
CA ASP A 348 14.35 29.11 0.25
C ASP A 348 14.99 27.91 0.96
N CYS A 349 14.55 26.69 0.62
CA CYS A 349 15.14 25.47 1.13
C CYS A 349 16.63 25.34 0.79
N ILE A 350 17.01 25.60 -0.47
CA ILE A 350 18.41 25.60 -0.91
C ILE A 350 19.22 26.65 -0.13
N LEU A 351 18.70 27.87 -0.01
CA LEU A 351 19.39 28.95 0.70
C LEU A 351 19.63 28.61 2.18
N ASP A 352 18.64 28.03 2.85
CA ASP A 352 18.77 27.62 4.23
C ASP A 352 19.78 26.49 4.43
N ASN A 353 19.88 25.57 3.47
CA ASN A 353 20.93 24.55 3.46
C ASN A 353 22.32 25.15 3.30
N VAL A 354 22.48 26.11 2.37
CA VAL A 354 23.75 26.83 2.20
C VAL A 354 24.14 27.58 3.48
N LYS A 355 23.19 28.23 4.16
CA LYS A 355 23.44 28.89 5.46
C LYS A 355 23.87 27.88 6.54
N LYS A 356 23.24 26.70 6.60
CA LYS A 356 23.61 25.62 7.53
C LYS A 356 25.04 25.14 7.26
N LEU A 357 25.38 24.85 6.00
CA LEU A 357 26.72 24.41 5.59
C LEU A 357 27.80 25.46 5.90
N LYS A 358 27.51 26.76 5.69
CA LYS A 358 28.43 27.84 6.06
C LYS A 358 28.69 27.89 7.57
N ARG A 359 27.65 27.74 8.41
CA ARG A 359 27.83 27.67 9.87
C ARG A 359 28.70 26.48 10.28
N VAL A 360 28.44 25.30 9.72
CA VAL A 360 29.24 24.09 9.99
C VAL A 360 30.70 24.33 9.57
N HIS A 361 30.94 24.85 8.37
CA HIS A 361 32.29 25.15 7.90
C HIS A 361 33.03 26.17 8.79
N LEU A 362 32.37 27.24 9.23
CA LEU A 362 32.95 28.23 10.14
C LEU A 362 33.28 27.62 11.51
N THR A 363 32.40 26.78 12.06
CA THR A 363 32.68 26.08 13.32
C THR A 363 33.83 25.09 13.20
N TYR A 364 33.91 24.35 12.10
CA TYR A 364 35.03 23.44 11.81
C TYR A 364 36.35 24.20 11.66
N ARG A 365 36.36 25.31 10.89
CA ARG A 365 37.55 26.14 10.70
C ARG A 365 38.02 26.76 12.01
N SER A 366 37.09 27.27 12.82
CA SER A 366 37.41 27.86 14.13
C SER A 366 38.02 26.83 15.08
N ARG A 367 37.48 25.60 15.13
CA ARG A 367 38.06 24.50 15.90
C ARG A 367 39.46 24.12 15.39
N ARG A 368 39.65 24.06 14.07
CA ARG A 368 40.96 23.74 13.48
C ARG A 368 42.01 24.81 13.73
N THR A 369 41.65 26.10 13.67
CA THR A 369 42.58 27.20 13.99
C THR A 369 42.91 27.25 15.48
N MET A 370 41.95 26.94 16.36
CA MET A 370 42.21 26.79 17.80
C MET A 370 43.23 25.66 18.06
N CYS A 371 43.02 24.48 17.47
CA CYS A 371 43.96 23.36 17.60
C CYS A 371 45.35 23.64 17.01
N ALA A 372 45.44 24.42 15.93
CA ALA A 372 46.72 24.82 15.33
C ALA A 372 47.45 25.89 16.17
N ALA A 373 46.72 26.83 16.77
CA ALA A 373 47.28 27.84 17.66
C ALA A 373 47.83 27.22 18.95
N THR A 374 47.13 26.23 19.52
CA THR A 374 47.62 25.47 20.68
C THR A 374 48.85 24.63 20.36
N ALA A 375 48.97 24.11 19.13
CA ALA A 375 50.16 23.38 18.69
C ALA A 375 51.37 24.31 18.45
N SER A 376 51.14 25.56 17.99
CA SER A 376 52.21 26.54 17.73
C SER A 376 52.74 27.23 18.99
N MET A 377 52.00 27.20 20.11
CA MET A 377 52.45 27.75 21.38
C MET A 377 53.29 26.76 22.23
N HIS A 378 53.62 25.59 21.69
CA HIS A 378 54.29 24.51 22.42
C HIS A 378 55.70 24.15 21.91
N ASP A 379 56.43 25.11 21.32
CA ASP A 379 57.86 24.96 21.02
C ASP A 379 58.72 26.05 21.72
N PRO A 380 59.12 25.84 22.99
CA PRO A 380 60.18 26.62 23.63
C PRO A 380 61.48 25.81 23.70
N VAL A 381 61.91 25.16 22.61
CA VAL A 381 63.22 24.49 22.55
C VAL A 381 63.83 24.62 21.15
N LYS A 382 64.20 25.82 20.73
CA LYS A 382 65.11 25.97 19.57
C LYS A 382 66.01 27.21 19.52
N ASP A 383 65.88 28.17 20.45
CA ASP A 383 66.67 29.42 20.39
C ASP A 383 67.83 29.53 21.41
N LEU A 384 68.34 28.41 21.96
CA LEU A 384 69.46 28.44 22.92
C LEU A 384 70.74 27.71 22.48
N SER A 385 70.89 27.32 21.21
CA SER A 385 72.13 26.67 20.73
C SER A 385 73.13 27.59 20.01
N ALA A 386 73.01 28.92 20.13
CA ALA A 386 73.86 29.86 19.37
C ALA A 386 74.72 30.84 20.21
N ALA A 387 74.85 30.65 21.53
CA ALA A 387 75.69 31.54 22.36
C ALA A 387 76.54 30.78 23.39
N SER A 388 77.36 29.84 22.92
CA SER A 388 78.53 29.33 23.66
C SER A 388 79.58 28.87 22.67
N ASN A 389 80.27 29.84 22.08
CA ASN A 389 81.60 29.72 21.51
C ASN A 389 82.15 31.15 21.40
N GLU A 390 82.68 31.65 22.52
CA GLU A 390 83.85 32.54 22.59
C GLU A 390 84.33 32.64 24.04
#